data_AF-A0AA39H8D7-F1
#
_entry.id   AF-A0AA39H8D7-F1
#
_cell.length_a   1.000
_cell.length_b   1.000
_cell.length_c   1.000
_cell.angle_alpha   90.00
_cell.angle_beta   90.00
_cell.angle_gamma   90.00
#
_symmetry.space_group_name_H-M   'P 1'
#
loop_
_entity.id
_entity.type
_entity.pdbx_description
1 polymer ?
#
loop_
_entity_poly.entity_id
_entity_poly.type
_entity_poly.pdbx_seq_one_letter_code
_entity_poly.pdbx_strand_id
1 'polypeptide(L)'
;MDEGDIVREYEDTYRLFRWITMGGMGIAMPLHALTVYLIIFKSPKNFHVYKYVLLNVSVWTFLTDLVMDVVYLPSPVIEIFGFYAGGPVALLGSAGGKASFLLKALAVQTIAPTILCGIPLSVVFVTGALGMNMMNVLFLSIPAYVRPQDLLFKAFTHADKTQFHNNLTPREKSEFNTVAMMFRLSVALGLDVQTNDIVSMAQDRYPTLYKKLTQYQKEVSVKEYMLPERVRKFIRDRRSEFRAWFPNGVLDSQAFARSARLSGLEIADMTEFERAALFAYFPHLRELIENPHFKAFMLQPYEFNNELRALMA
;
A
#
# COMPACT_ATOMS: atom_id res chain seq x y z
N MET A 1 -36.48 -21.76 45.21
CA MET A 1 -35.36 -20.81 45.17
C MET A 1 -35.95 -19.55 44.58
N ASP A 2 -35.90 -18.43 45.30
CA ASP A 2 -36.53 -17.18 44.86
C ASP A 2 -35.71 -16.58 43.71
N GLU A 3 -36.36 -15.98 42.70
CA GLU A 3 -35.65 -15.44 41.53
C GLU A 3 -34.61 -14.37 41.93
N GLY A 4 -34.87 -13.65 43.01
CA GLY A 4 -33.95 -12.68 43.59
C GLY A 4 -32.65 -13.27 44.12
N ASP A 5 -32.63 -14.55 44.54
CA ASP A 5 -31.42 -15.19 45.07
C ASP A 5 -30.45 -15.58 43.96
N ILE A 6 -30.95 -15.99 42.79
CA ILE A 6 -30.13 -16.37 41.63
C ILE A 6 -29.41 -15.15 41.05
N VAL A 7 -30.10 -14.00 40.96
CA VAL A 7 -29.50 -12.75 40.48
C VAL A 7 -28.39 -12.29 41.40
N ARG A 8 -28.59 -12.34 42.72
CA ARG A 8 -27.57 -11.99 43.72
C ARG A 8 -26.35 -12.90 43.66
N GLU A 9 -26.56 -14.22 43.59
CA GLU A 9 -25.47 -15.19 43.48
C GLU A 9 -24.64 -14.95 42.20
N TYR A 10 -25.30 -14.63 41.09
CA TYR A 10 -24.61 -14.26 39.84
C TYR A 10 -23.83 -12.95 39.99
N GLU A 11 -24.44 -11.89 40.54
CA GLU A 11 -23.76 -10.62 40.76
C GLU A 11 -22.50 -10.77 41.63
N ASP A 12 -22.59 -11.52 42.72
CA ASP A 12 -21.46 -11.75 43.63
C ASP A 12 -20.35 -12.58 42.97
N THR A 13 -20.71 -13.58 42.17
CA THR A 13 -19.75 -14.42 41.44
C THR A 13 -18.88 -13.59 40.47
N TYR A 14 -19.47 -12.59 39.80
CA TYR A 14 -18.75 -11.78 38.81
C TYR A 14 -18.30 -10.41 39.33
N ARG A 15 -18.59 -10.08 40.60
CA ARG A 15 -18.25 -8.80 41.22
C ARG A 15 -16.76 -8.50 41.13
N LEU A 16 -15.92 -9.47 41.47
CA LEU A 16 -14.46 -9.31 41.42
C LEU A 16 -13.96 -9.03 40.00
N PHE A 17 -14.48 -9.77 39.02
CA PHE A 17 -14.09 -9.59 37.61
C PHE A 17 -14.46 -8.19 37.11
N ARG A 18 -15.67 -7.70 37.43
CA ARG A 18 -16.09 -6.32 37.11
C ARG A 18 -15.14 -5.28 37.70
N TRP A 19 -14.76 -5.43 38.97
CA TRP A 19 -13.83 -4.50 39.61
C TRP A 19 -12.45 -4.51 38.96
N ILE A 20 -11.94 -5.70 38.58
CA ILE A 20 -10.67 -5.82 37.86
C ILE A 20 -10.76 -5.12 36.49
N THR A 21 -11.83 -5.35 35.73
CA THR A 21 -12.02 -4.72 34.42
C THR A 21 -12.16 -3.19 34.53
N MET A 22 -13.00 -2.69 35.44
CA MET A 22 -13.17 -1.26 35.68
C MET A 22 -11.86 -0.60 36.16
N GLY A 23 -11.12 -1.28 37.04
CA GLY A 23 -9.81 -0.82 37.51
C GLY A 23 -8.77 -0.77 36.38
N GLY A 24 -8.72 -1.81 35.55
CA GLY A 24 -7.86 -1.85 34.36
C GLY A 24 -8.17 -0.71 33.39
N MET A 25 -9.46 -0.46 33.10
CA MET A 25 -9.92 0.64 32.26
C MET A 25 -9.52 2.01 32.82
N GLY A 26 -9.70 2.21 34.13
CA GLY A 26 -9.32 3.44 34.81
C GLY A 26 -7.82 3.77 34.70
N ILE A 27 -6.97 2.76 34.56
CA ILE A 27 -5.52 2.91 34.37
C ILE A 27 -5.17 3.03 32.88
N ALA A 28 -5.79 2.22 32.02
CA ALA A 28 -5.49 2.16 30.60
C ALA A 28 -5.86 3.46 29.87
N MET A 29 -7.03 4.05 30.16
CA MET A 29 -7.48 5.28 29.47
C MET A 29 -6.48 6.45 29.60
N PRO A 30 -5.99 6.81 30.81
CA PRO A 30 -4.95 7.81 30.95
C PRO A 30 -3.66 7.47 30.19
N LEU A 31 -3.26 6.19 30.14
CA LEU A 31 -2.07 5.76 29.41
C LEU A 31 -2.22 5.89 27.90
N HIS A 32 -3.39 5.58 27.34
CA HIS A 32 -3.68 5.80 25.91
C HIS A 32 -3.69 7.30 25.58
N ALA A 33 -4.34 8.11 26.41
CA ALA A 33 -4.34 9.57 26.24
C ALA A 33 -2.91 10.15 26.33
N LEU A 34 -2.10 9.66 27.27
CA LEU A 34 -0.69 10.04 27.40
C LEU A 34 0.12 9.62 26.17
N THR A 35 -0.10 8.41 25.65
CA THR A 35 0.57 7.91 24.44
C THR A 35 0.28 8.81 23.24
N VAL A 36 -0.99 9.13 23.02
CA VAL A 36 -1.42 10.04 21.94
C VAL A 36 -0.80 11.43 22.14
N TYR A 37 -0.81 11.96 23.36
CA TYR A 37 -0.18 13.23 23.70
C TYR A 37 1.32 13.23 23.39
N LEU A 38 2.05 12.17 23.76
CA LEU A 38 3.48 12.03 23.48
C LEU A 38 3.75 11.96 21.97
N ILE A 39 2.93 11.23 21.20
CA ILE A 39 3.06 11.16 19.74
C ILE A 39 2.85 12.54 19.11
N ILE A 40 1.81 13.28 19.54
CA ILE A 40 1.48 14.59 18.96
C ILE A 40 2.53 15.65 19.33
N PHE A 41 2.91 15.74 20.60
CA PHE A 41 3.67 16.89 21.12
C PHE A 41 5.15 16.63 21.39
N LYS A 42 5.55 15.38 21.63
CA LYS A 42 6.93 15.03 22.00
C LYS A 42 7.69 14.22 20.95
N SER A 43 7.06 13.84 19.84
CA SER A 43 7.73 13.13 18.76
C SER A 43 8.77 14.03 18.04
N PRO A 44 9.99 13.52 17.76
CA PRO A 44 11.03 14.28 17.06
C PRO A 44 10.61 14.76 15.67
N LYS A 45 11.11 15.93 15.23
CA LYS A 45 10.76 16.54 13.92
C LYS A 45 11.11 15.63 12.73
N ASN A 46 12.09 14.75 12.85
CA ASN A 46 12.50 13.89 11.73
C ASN A 46 11.58 12.67 11.52
N PHE A 47 10.52 12.49 12.33
CA PHE A 47 9.63 11.31 12.31
C PHE A 47 8.25 11.60 11.72
N HIS A 48 8.10 12.57 10.81
CA HIS A 48 6.78 12.99 10.33
C HIS A 48 5.88 11.85 9.81
N VAL A 49 6.40 10.95 8.97
CA VAL A 49 5.60 9.82 8.42
C VAL A 49 5.24 8.80 9.52
N TYR A 50 6.23 8.39 10.32
CA TYR A 50 6.03 7.45 11.42
C TYR A 50 5.09 7.98 12.49
N LYS A 51 5.09 9.29 12.73
CA LYS A 51 4.17 9.96 13.65
C LYS A 51 2.72 9.74 13.26
N TYR A 52 2.38 9.87 11.96
CA TYR A 52 1.02 9.61 11.49
C TYR A 52 0.64 8.14 11.65
N VAL A 53 1.54 7.22 11.32
CA VAL A 53 1.29 5.77 11.46
C VAL A 53 1.07 5.40 12.93
N LEU A 54 1.93 5.86 13.84
CA LEU A 54 1.82 5.59 15.27
C LEU A 54 0.57 6.23 15.87
N LEU A 55 0.21 7.44 15.45
CA LEU A 55 -1.01 8.11 15.89
C LEU A 55 -2.25 7.33 15.43
N ASN A 56 -2.27 6.90 14.17
CA ASN A 56 -3.36 6.12 13.60
C ASN A 56 -3.56 4.81 14.38
N VAL A 57 -2.48 4.03 14.58
CA VAL A 57 -2.53 2.80 15.39
C VAL A 57 -3.04 3.08 16.80
N SER A 58 -2.50 4.10 17.47
CA SER A 58 -2.88 4.43 18.86
C SER A 58 -4.34 4.84 19.00
N VAL A 59 -4.88 5.60 18.03
CA VAL A 59 -6.29 6.00 18.02
C VAL A 59 -7.20 4.78 17.81
N TRP A 60 -6.85 3.86 16.91
CA TRP A 60 -7.63 2.64 16.72
C TRP A 60 -7.58 1.69 17.90
N THR A 61 -6.42 1.54 18.55
CA THR A 61 -6.32 0.77 19.79
C THR A 61 -7.22 1.38 20.85
N PHE A 62 -7.13 2.70 21.07
CA PHE A 62 -7.98 3.41 22.03
C PHE A 62 -9.48 3.25 21.72
N LEU A 63 -9.88 3.39 20.45
CA LEU A 63 -11.27 3.24 20.04
C LEU A 63 -11.76 1.79 20.22
N THR A 64 -10.90 0.82 19.95
CA THR A 64 -11.21 -0.60 20.16
C THR A 64 -11.43 -0.87 21.64
N ASP A 65 -10.53 -0.41 22.50
CA ASP A 65 -10.67 -0.56 23.95
C ASP A 65 -11.94 0.14 24.47
N LEU A 66 -12.23 1.34 23.97
CA LEU A 66 -13.46 2.06 24.31
C LEU A 66 -14.72 1.32 23.86
N VAL A 67 -14.73 0.75 22.65
CA VAL A 67 -15.86 -0.07 22.17
C VAL A 67 -15.99 -1.35 22.98
N MET A 68 -14.88 -2.02 23.28
CA MET A 68 -14.87 -3.20 24.13
C MET A 68 -15.43 -2.87 25.51
N ASP A 69 -15.02 -1.77 26.12
CA ASP A 69 -15.51 -1.40 27.44
C ASP A 69 -16.97 -0.94 27.40
N VAL A 70 -17.36 -0.04 26.49
CA VAL A 70 -18.74 0.48 26.44
C VAL A 70 -19.75 -0.61 26.07
N VAL A 71 -19.39 -1.54 25.18
CA VAL A 71 -20.31 -2.59 24.72
C VAL A 71 -20.30 -3.80 25.65
N TYR A 72 -19.14 -4.18 26.22
CA TYR A 72 -19.03 -5.41 27.01
C TYR A 72 -19.19 -5.19 28.52
N LEU A 73 -18.90 -4.01 29.06
CA LEU A 73 -19.11 -3.74 30.49
C LEU A 73 -20.61 -3.83 30.90
N PRO A 74 -21.58 -3.41 30.06
CA PRO A 74 -23.01 -3.62 30.31
C PRO A 74 -23.52 -5.02 29.92
N SER A 75 -22.72 -5.83 29.21
CA SER A 75 -23.12 -7.14 28.69
C SER A 75 -23.73 -8.07 29.75
N PRO A 76 -23.20 -8.18 30.98
CA PRO A 76 -23.81 -9.03 32.00
C PRO A 76 -25.24 -8.60 32.35
N VAL A 77 -25.53 -7.29 32.30
CA VAL A 77 -26.87 -6.76 32.59
C VAL A 77 -27.82 -7.08 31.44
N ILE A 78 -27.39 -6.88 30.19
CA ILE A 78 -28.19 -7.21 29.00
C ILE A 78 -28.48 -8.72 28.92
N GLU A 79 -27.56 -9.58 29.39
CA GLU A 79 -27.78 -11.02 29.47
C GLU A 79 -28.83 -11.43 30.48
N ILE A 80 -28.78 -10.84 31.68
CA ILE A 80 -29.77 -11.09 32.73
C ILE A 80 -31.16 -10.71 32.22
N PHE A 81 -31.30 -9.54 31.59
CA PHE A 81 -32.58 -9.07 31.08
C PHE A 81 -33.04 -9.76 29.79
N GLY A 82 -32.14 -10.09 28.86
CA GLY A 82 -32.49 -10.58 27.52
C GLY A 82 -32.51 -12.11 27.36
N PHE A 83 -31.64 -12.83 28.05
CA PHE A 83 -31.47 -14.28 27.88
C PHE A 83 -31.94 -15.10 29.08
N TYR A 84 -31.86 -14.53 30.29
CA TYR A 84 -32.15 -15.25 31.53
C TYR A 84 -33.55 -14.98 32.08
N ALA A 85 -33.98 -13.72 32.16
CA ALA A 85 -35.30 -13.35 32.70
C ALA A 85 -36.47 -13.62 31.72
N GLY A 86 -36.21 -13.74 30.41
CA GLY A 86 -37.26 -13.97 29.41
C GLY A 86 -36.85 -14.76 28.17
N GLY A 87 -35.65 -15.35 28.16
CA GLY A 87 -35.07 -15.99 26.98
C GLY A 87 -34.98 -17.53 27.06
N PRO A 88 -34.68 -18.20 25.93
CA PRO A 88 -34.63 -19.66 25.84
C PRO A 88 -33.54 -20.32 26.71
N VAL A 89 -32.58 -19.54 27.23
CA VAL A 89 -31.48 -20.02 28.08
C VAL A 89 -31.91 -20.22 29.53
N ALA A 90 -33.03 -19.63 29.95
CA ALA A 90 -33.62 -19.86 31.28
C ALA A 90 -33.84 -21.36 31.58
N LEU A 91 -34.14 -22.14 30.54
CA LEU A 91 -34.36 -23.60 30.63
C LEU A 91 -33.10 -24.39 31.03
N LEU A 92 -31.90 -23.82 30.87
CA LEU A 92 -30.62 -24.48 31.17
C LEU A 92 -30.10 -24.18 32.58
N GLY A 93 -30.81 -23.37 33.37
CA GLY A 93 -30.42 -23.02 34.73
C GLY A 93 -29.00 -22.45 34.83
N SER A 94 -28.33 -22.67 35.95
CA SER A 94 -27.00 -22.11 36.24
C SER A 94 -25.90 -22.54 35.24
N ALA A 95 -26.07 -23.68 34.57
CA ALA A 95 -25.17 -24.15 33.52
C ALA A 95 -25.24 -23.27 32.25
N GLY A 96 -26.43 -22.76 31.91
CA GLY A 96 -26.63 -21.86 30.77
C GLY A 96 -25.88 -20.53 30.90
N GLY A 97 -25.82 -19.98 32.12
CA GLY A 97 -25.07 -18.75 32.42
C GLY A 97 -23.57 -18.91 32.19
N LYS A 98 -22.99 -20.04 32.63
CA LYS A 98 -21.57 -20.36 32.41
C LYS A 98 -21.25 -20.56 30.93
N ALA A 99 -22.13 -21.24 30.18
CA ALA A 99 -21.96 -21.48 28.74
C ALA A 99 -22.04 -20.17 27.92
N SER A 100 -23.00 -19.29 28.23
CA SER A 100 -23.12 -17.96 27.62
C SER A 100 -21.85 -17.13 27.84
N PHE A 101 -21.33 -17.12 29.07
CA PHE A 101 -20.10 -16.41 29.42
C PHE A 101 -18.88 -16.94 28.64
N LEU A 102 -18.72 -18.27 28.57
CA LEU A 102 -17.64 -18.92 27.81
C LEU A 102 -17.72 -18.61 26.31
N LEU A 103 -18.92 -18.67 25.72
CA LEU A 103 -19.13 -18.36 24.31
C LEU A 103 -18.80 -16.89 24.00
N LYS A 104 -19.12 -15.97 24.91
CA LYS A 104 -18.75 -14.56 24.79
C LYS A 104 -17.25 -14.34 24.93
N ALA A 105 -16.59 -14.99 25.90
CA ALA A 105 -15.14 -14.91 26.03
C ALA A 105 -14.44 -15.38 24.73
N LEU A 106 -14.94 -16.47 24.12
CA LEU A 106 -14.46 -16.97 22.83
C LEU A 106 -14.76 -16.02 21.67
N ALA A 107 -15.96 -15.44 21.62
CA ALA A 107 -16.34 -14.45 20.59
C ALA A 107 -15.47 -13.20 20.68
N VAL A 108 -15.21 -12.68 21.88
CA VAL A 108 -14.30 -11.55 22.11
C VAL A 108 -12.89 -11.88 21.66
N GLN A 109 -12.38 -13.04 22.06
CA GLN A 109 -11.02 -13.47 21.75
C GLN A 109 -10.81 -13.75 20.26
N THR A 110 -11.88 -13.94 19.48
CA THR A 110 -11.82 -14.13 18.02
C THR A 110 -12.12 -12.85 17.24
N ILE A 111 -13.10 -12.06 17.68
CA ILE A 111 -13.52 -10.82 17.00
C ILE A 111 -12.50 -9.71 17.20
N ALA A 112 -11.98 -9.52 18.43
CA ALA A 112 -11.05 -8.43 18.71
C ALA A 112 -9.77 -8.53 17.86
N PRO A 113 -9.08 -9.69 17.73
CA PRO A 113 -7.93 -9.82 16.83
C PRO A 113 -8.31 -9.67 15.36
N THR A 114 -9.50 -10.09 14.95
CA THR A 114 -9.95 -9.97 13.55
C THR A 114 -10.21 -8.51 13.17
N ILE A 115 -10.75 -7.71 14.09
CA ILE A 115 -10.93 -6.26 13.92
C ILE A 115 -9.58 -5.53 13.99
N LEU A 116 -8.72 -5.87 14.96
CA LEU A 116 -7.39 -5.29 15.13
C LEU A 116 -6.44 -5.62 13.97
N CYS A 117 -6.55 -6.80 13.36
CA CYS A 117 -5.79 -7.13 12.16
C CYS A 117 -6.48 -6.59 10.90
N GLY A 118 -7.81 -6.66 10.82
CA GLY A 118 -8.59 -6.33 9.63
C GLY A 118 -8.69 -4.83 9.33
N ILE A 119 -8.76 -3.95 10.33
CA ILE A 119 -8.85 -2.49 10.10
C ILE A 119 -7.52 -1.90 9.61
N PRO A 120 -6.35 -2.20 10.21
CA PRO A 120 -5.08 -1.75 9.67
C PRO A 120 -4.77 -2.36 8.31
N LEU A 121 -5.09 -3.65 8.09
CA LEU A 121 -4.93 -4.27 6.77
C LEU A 121 -5.87 -3.64 5.74
N SER A 122 -7.14 -3.38 6.07
CA SER A 122 -8.08 -2.75 5.13
C SER A 122 -7.76 -1.28 4.90
N VAL A 123 -7.26 -0.52 5.87
CA VAL A 123 -6.76 0.85 5.64
C VAL A 123 -5.48 0.80 4.80
N VAL A 124 -4.56 -0.13 5.05
CA VAL A 124 -3.38 -0.33 4.17
C VAL A 124 -3.80 -0.78 2.76
N PHE A 125 -4.84 -1.61 2.63
CA PHE A 125 -5.36 -2.07 1.34
C PHE A 125 -6.20 -1.02 0.63
N VAL A 126 -6.98 -0.18 1.32
CA VAL A 126 -7.82 0.87 0.73
C VAL A 126 -6.97 2.09 0.39
N THR A 127 -6.00 2.44 1.23
CA THR A 127 -5.00 3.48 0.90
C THR A 127 -4.02 2.97 -0.17
N GLY A 128 -3.68 1.68 -0.15
CA GLY A 128 -2.90 1.02 -1.21
C GLY A 128 -3.67 0.77 -2.52
N ALA A 129 -4.99 0.63 -2.47
CA ALA A 129 -5.86 0.48 -3.65
C ALA A 129 -6.18 1.84 -4.30
N LEU A 130 -6.12 2.94 -3.55
CA LEU A 130 -6.38 4.29 -4.07
C LEU A 130 -5.12 5.10 -4.40
N GLY A 131 -3.93 4.65 -4.02
CA GLY A 131 -2.69 5.36 -4.30
C GLY A 131 -1.48 4.44 -4.47
N MET A 132 -1.36 3.76 -5.60
CA MET A 132 -0.09 3.14 -6.00
C MET A 132 0.08 3.10 -7.51
N ASN A 133 1.06 3.86 -8.00
CA ASN A 133 2.03 3.37 -8.98
C ASN A 133 3.18 4.36 -9.08
N MET A 134 4.43 3.91 -8.96
CA MET A 134 5.51 4.37 -9.84
C MET A 134 6.86 3.73 -9.52
N MET A 135 7.77 3.47 -10.45
CA MET A 135 7.61 2.65 -11.64
C MET A 135 8.96 2.22 -12.21
N ASN A 136 10.09 2.56 -11.58
CA ASN A 136 11.36 2.14 -12.14
C ASN A 136 11.86 0.78 -11.63
N VAL A 137 11.13 0.18 -10.70
CA VAL A 137 11.24 -1.23 -10.33
C VAL A 137 10.04 -2.05 -10.78
N LEU A 138 8.99 -1.38 -11.28
CA LEU A 138 8.06 -1.99 -12.24
C LEU A 138 8.80 -2.46 -13.50
N PHE A 139 10.02 -1.97 -13.77
CA PHE A 139 10.82 -2.41 -14.91
C PHE A 139 11.28 -3.85 -14.89
N LEU A 140 10.87 -4.73 -13.98
CA LEU A 140 11.37 -6.11 -14.02
C LEU A 140 10.39 -7.16 -13.41
N SER A 141 9.21 -6.77 -12.89
CA SER A 141 8.37 -7.62 -11.99
C SER A 141 6.85 -7.55 -12.21
N ILE A 142 6.37 -7.39 -13.44
CA ILE A 142 4.92 -7.47 -13.71
C ILE A 142 4.62 -8.56 -14.75
N PRO A 143 3.79 -9.58 -14.42
CA PRO A 143 3.02 -10.31 -15.42
C PRO A 143 1.89 -9.41 -15.94
N ALA A 144 1.75 -9.33 -17.26
CA ALA A 144 0.83 -8.45 -17.98
C ALA A 144 -0.62 -8.53 -17.46
N TYR A 145 -1.07 -7.51 -16.72
CA TYR A 145 -2.49 -7.23 -16.52
C TYR A 145 -2.67 -5.73 -16.75
N VAL A 146 -3.29 -5.42 -17.90
CA VAL A 146 -3.25 -4.13 -18.58
C VAL A 146 -4.06 -3.09 -17.80
N ARG A 147 -3.37 -2.07 -17.29
CA ARG A 147 -3.97 -0.81 -16.88
C ARG A 147 -3.47 0.33 -17.76
N PRO A 148 -4.24 1.43 -17.85
CA PRO A 148 -3.90 2.67 -18.53
C PRO A 148 -2.45 3.14 -18.69
N GLN A 149 -1.77 3.06 -17.56
CA GLN A 149 -0.47 3.60 -17.25
C GLN A 149 0.63 2.68 -17.79
N ASP A 150 0.26 1.47 -18.21
CA ASP A 150 1.15 0.47 -18.78
C ASP A 150 1.58 0.82 -20.20
N LEU A 151 0.84 1.65 -20.95
CA LEU A 151 1.19 1.96 -22.35
C LEU A 151 2.41 2.89 -22.44
N LEU A 152 2.42 3.99 -21.68
CA LEU A 152 3.58 4.87 -21.62
C LEU A 152 4.75 4.20 -20.88
N PHE A 153 4.44 3.41 -19.86
CA PHE A 153 5.44 2.60 -19.16
C PHE A 153 6.11 1.56 -20.06
N LYS A 154 5.31 0.82 -20.84
CA LYS A 154 5.77 -0.14 -21.83
C LYS A 154 6.60 0.58 -22.89
N ALA A 155 6.15 1.76 -23.32
CA ALA A 155 6.87 2.61 -24.26
C ALA A 155 8.29 2.93 -23.81
N PHE A 156 8.51 3.23 -22.53
CA PHE A 156 9.85 3.49 -21.98
C PHE A 156 10.56 2.25 -21.40
N THR A 157 10.08 1.02 -21.66
CA THR A 157 10.85 -0.17 -21.24
C THR A 157 11.85 -0.60 -22.31
N HIS A 158 13.08 -0.91 -21.88
CA HIS A 158 14.14 -1.43 -22.76
C HIS A 158 13.75 -2.78 -23.36
N ALA A 159 14.15 -3.04 -24.61
CA ALA A 159 13.98 -4.35 -25.24
C ALA A 159 14.60 -5.50 -24.41
N ASP A 160 15.77 -5.23 -23.82
CA ASP A 160 16.54 -6.21 -23.06
C ASP A 160 15.91 -6.60 -21.71
N LYS A 161 14.95 -5.81 -21.22
CA LYS A 161 14.28 -6.04 -19.94
C LYS A 161 13.65 -7.42 -19.88
N THR A 162 12.87 -7.75 -20.91
CA THR A 162 12.17 -9.04 -21.01
C THR A 162 13.17 -10.19 -21.06
N GLN A 163 14.28 -9.99 -21.78
CA GLN A 163 15.36 -10.98 -21.84
C GLN A 163 16.02 -11.19 -20.49
N PHE A 164 16.37 -10.12 -19.77
CA PHE A 164 16.93 -10.23 -18.41
C PHE A 164 16.00 -11.00 -17.48
N HIS A 165 14.71 -10.63 -17.44
CA HIS A 165 13.75 -11.32 -16.58
C HIS A 165 13.57 -12.79 -16.98
N ASN A 166 13.57 -13.10 -18.28
CA ASN A 166 13.48 -14.48 -18.77
C ASN A 166 14.71 -15.32 -18.40
N ASN A 167 15.89 -14.69 -18.29
CA ASN A 167 17.14 -15.33 -17.88
C ASN A 167 17.25 -15.57 -16.35
N LEU A 168 16.27 -15.11 -15.57
CA LEU A 168 16.19 -15.43 -14.14
C LEU A 168 15.60 -16.83 -13.92
N THR A 169 16.18 -17.57 -12.99
CA THR A 169 15.60 -18.82 -12.49
C THR A 169 14.25 -18.55 -11.79
N PRO A 170 13.35 -19.54 -11.64
CA PRO A 170 12.08 -19.34 -10.93
C PRO A 170 12.25 -18.77 -9.52
N ARG A 171 13.29 -19.22 -8.81
CA ARG A 171 13.67 -18.68 -7.49
C ARG A 171 14.05 -17.20 -7.59
N GLU A 172 14.99 -16.86 -8.47
CA GLU A 172 15.42 -15.47 -8.66
C GLU A 172 14.28 -14.56 -9.12
N LYS A 173 13.30 -15.06 -9.90
CA LYS A 173 12.08 -14.32 -10.25
C LYS A 173 11.24 -13.99 -9.02
N SER A 174 11.08 -14.94 -8.10
CA SER A 174 10.39 -14.70 -6.83
C SER A 174 11.13 -13.69 -5.95
N GLU A 175 12.45 -13.82 -5.84
CA GLU A 175 13.32 -12.87 -5.13
C GLU A 175 13.22 -11.47 -5.76
N PHE A 176 13.26 -11.40 -7.09
CA PHE A 176 13.10 -10.19 -7.86
C PHE A 176 11.75 -9.51 -7.60
N ASN A 177 10.66 -10.27 -7.62
CA ASN A 177 9.32 -9.77 -7.31
C ASN A 177 9.23 -9.23 -5.87
N THR A 178 9.94 -9.85 -4.92
CA THR A 178 9.98 -9.41 -3.52
C THR A 178 10.73 -8.07 -3.38
N VAL A 179 11.93 -7.96 -3.95
CA VAL A 179 12.68 -6.70 -4.01
C VAL A 179 11.83 -5.63 -4.68
N ALA A 180 11.12 -6.00 -5.74
CA ALA A 180 10.30 -5.06 -6.45
C ALA A 180 9.07 -4.58 -5.69
N MET A 181 8.45 -5.45 -4.91
CA MET A 181 7.41 -5.08 -3.98
C MET A 181 7.92 -4.09 -2.92
N MET A 182 9.11 -4.34 -2.34
CA MET A 182 9.71 -3.44 -1.36
C MET A 182 9.97 -2.05 -1.94
N PHE A 183 10.52 -1.97 -3.15
CA PHE A 183 10.71 -0.68 -3.81
C PHE A 183 9.39 0.05 -4.05
N ARG A 184 8.36 -0.64 -4.56
CA ARG A 184 7.03 -0.04 -4.78
C ARG A 184 6.46 0.51 -3.48
N LEU A 185 6.62 -0.23 -2.37
CA LEU A 185 6.20 0.23 -1.05
C LEU A 185 6.96 1.49 -0.63
N SER A 186 8.28 1.54 -0.83
CA SER A 186 9.07 2.74 -0.51
C SER A 186 8.60 3.97 -1.29
N VAL A 187 8.29 3.84 -2.59
CA VAL A 187 7.72 4.93 -3.39
C VAL A 187 6.34 5.33 -2.87
N ALA A 188 5.48 4.36 -2.57
CA ALA A 188 4.13 4.63 -2.05
C ALA A 188 4.15 5.35 -0.70
N LEU A 189 5.19 5.12 0.11
CA LEU A 189 5.43 5.82 1.37
C LEU A 189 6.09 7.21 1.18
N GLY A 190 6.32 7.64 -0.06
CA GLY A 190 6.96 8.92 -0.38
C GLY A 190 8.45 8.96 -0.05
N LEU A 191 9.12 7.81 0.09
CA LEU A 191 10.56 7.76 0.27
C LEU A 191 11.26 8.16 -1.02
N ASP A 192 12.35 8.93 -0.91
CA ASP A 192 13.19 9.30 -2.05
C ASP A 192 14.04 8.09 -2.48
N VAL A 193 13.44 7.20 -3.25
CA VAL A 193 14.12 6.04 -3.85
C VAL A 193 14.41 6.28 -5.33
N GLN A 194 15.61 5.91 -5.74
CA GLN A 194 16.12 5.94 -7.12
C GLN A 194 16.11 4.54 -7.73
N THR A 195 16.15 4.46 -9.05
CA THR A 195 16.33 3.18 -9.79
C THR A 195 17.44 2.31 -9.22
N ASN A 196 18.54 2.94 -8.80
CA ASN A 196 19.72 2.24 -8.30
C ASN A 196 19.46 1.56 -6.96
N ASP A 197 18.46 2.02 -6.21
CA ASP A 197 18.11 1.45 -4.90
C ASP A 197 17.48 0.06 -5.02
N ILE A 198 16.97 -0.32 -6.20
CA ILE A 198 16.53 -1.71 -6.40
C ILE A 198 17.68 -2.69 -6.25
N VAL A 199 18.85 -2.28 -6.73
CA VAL A 199 20.04 -3.12 -6.72
C VAL A 199 20.51 -3.21 -5.28
N SER A 200 20.62 -2.10 -4.56
CA SER A 200 21.01 -2.11 -3.15
C SER A 200 20.03 -2.88 -2.25
N MET A 201 18.71 -2.82 -2.51
CA MET A 201 17.70 -3.61 -1.77
C MET A 201 17.89 -5.13 -1.92
N ALA A 202 18.51 -5.60 -3.01
CA ALA A 202 18.83 -7.01 -3.21
C ALA A 202 20.16 -7.43 -2.55
N GLN A 203 21.04 -6.48 -2.24
CA GLN A 203 22.43 -6.73 -1.83
C GLN A 203 22.54 -7.67 -0.61
N ASP A 204 21.78 -7.38 0.44
CA ASP A 204 21.90 -8.09 1.71
C ASP A 204 21.14 -9.43 1.71
N ARG A 205 20.01 -9.49 1.00
CA ARG A 205 19.09 -10.64 1.05
C ARG A 205 19.26 -11.63 -0.10
N TYR A 206 19.69 -11.16 -1.26
CA TYR A 206 19.71 -11.94 -2.51
C TYR A 206 21.01 -11.69 -3.30
N PRO A 207 22.17 -12.13 -2.81
CA PRO A 207 23.48 -11.78 -3.39
C PRO A 207 23.65 -12.23 -4.86
N THR A 208 23.04 -13.37 -5.24
CA THR A 208 23.06 -13.86 -6.63
C THR A 208 22.26 -12.94 -7.55
N LEU A 209 21.05 -12.54 -7.12
CA LEU A 209 20.21 -11.61 -7.85
C LEU A 209 20.87 -10.22 -7.93
N TYR A 210 21.45 -9.75 -6.82
CA TYR A 210 22.21 -8.50 -6.75
C TYR A 210 23.31 -8.44 -7.83
N LYS A 211 24.11 -9.50 -7.94
CA LYS A 211 25.18 -9.59 -8.95
C LYS A 211 24.62 -9.47 -10.37
N LYS A 212 23.50 -10.15 -10.67
CA LYS A 212 22.83 -10.09 -11.98
C LYS A 212 22.25 -8.70 -12.25
N LEU A 213 21.59 -8.08 -11.28
CA LEU A 213 21.04 -6.73 -11.40
C LEU A 213 22.15 -5.69 -11.62
N THR A 214 23.24 -5.78 -10.87
CA THR A 214 24.42 -4.91 -11.04
C THR A 214 25.01 -5.04 -12.44
N GLN A 215 25.18 -6.27 -12.93
CA GLN A 215 25.68 -6.53 -14.28
C GLN A 215 24.74 -5.97 -15.35
N TYR A 216 23.43 -6.22 -15.22
CA TYR A 216 22.42 -5.68 -16.13
C TYR A 216 22.43 -4.15 -16.15
N GLN A 217 22.51 -3.50 -14.99
CA GLN A 217 22.59 -2.05 -14.89
C GLN A 217 23.83 -1.49 -15.59
N LYS A 218 24.98 -2.17 -15.46
CA LYS A 218 26.21 -1.80 -16.17
C LYS A 218 26.03 -1.92 -17.69
N GLU A 219 25.41 -2.99 -18.16
CA GLU A 219 25.15 -3.20 -19.60
C GLU A 219 24.20 -2.13 -20.16
N VAL A 220 23.12 -1.81 -19.45
CA VAL A 220 22.18 -0.74 -19.83
C VAL A 220 22.89 0.61 -19.87
N SER A 221 23.76 0.90 -18.89
CA SER A 221 24.51 2.15 -18.82
C SER A 221 25.48 2.29 -20.00
N VAL A 222 26.16 1.21 -20.39
CA VAL A 222 27.04 1.21 -21.57
C VAL A 222 26.24 1.42 -22.84
N LYS A 223 25.11 0.73 -23.01
CA LYS A 223 24.21 0.91 -24.17
C LYS A 223 23.69 2.35 -24.26
N GLU A 224 23.29 2.91 -23.14
CA GLU A 224 22.82 4.30 -23.08
C GLU A 224 23.94 5.28 -23.46
N TYR A 225 25.17 5.06 -22.97
CA TYR A 225 26.33 5.91 -23.31
C TYR A 225 26.63 5.95 -24.81
N MET A 226 26.35 4.86 -25.54
CA MET A 226 26.54 4.79 -27.00
C MET A 226 25.46 5.52 -27.80
N LEU A 227 24.39 6.01 -27.16
CA LEU A 227 23.34 6.76 -27.85
C LEU A 227 23.80 8.18 -28.19
N PRO A 228 23.23 8.79 -29.25
CA PRO A 228 23.45 10.20 -29.56
C PRO A 228 23.18 11.09 -28.34
N GLU A 229 23.97 12.16 -28.16
CA GLU A 229 23.86 13.05 -26.98
C GLU A 229 22.44 13.57 -26.79
N ARG A 230 21.75 13.93 -27.88
CA ARG A 230 20.37 14.42 -27.84
C ARG A 230 19.40 13.37 -27.31
N VAL A 231 19.57 12.10 -27.71
CA VAL A 231 18.77 10.96 -27.24
C VAL A 231 19.06 10.69 -25.75
N ARG A 232 20.33 10.72 -25.33
CA ARG A 232 20.70 10.60 -23.90
C ARG A 232 20.09 11.71 -23.05
N LYS A 233 20.14 12.96 -23.53
CA LYS A 233 19.51 14.10 -22.87
C LYS A 233 18.01 13.89 -22.73
N PHE A 234 17.33 13.50 -23.81
CA PHE A 234 15.90 13.17 -23.78
C PHE A 234 15.57 12.11 -22.70
N ILE A 235 16.35 11.03 -22.65
CA ILE A 235 16.17 9.95 -21.66
C ILE A 235 16.32 10.48 -20.23
N ARG A 236 17.39 11.23 -19.97
CA ARG A 236 17.66 11.83 -18.65
C ARG A 236 16.54 12.78 -18.23
N ASP A 237 16.11 13.66 -19.14
CA ASP A 237 15.09 14.66 -18.88
C ASP A 237 13.76 13.97 -18.55
N ARG A 238 13.34 12.95 -19.34
CA ARG A 238 12.12 12.18 -19.07
C ARG A 238 12.19 11.35 -17.79
N ARG A 239 13.33 10.74 -17.46
CA ARG A 239 13.54 10.06 -16.17
C ARG A 239 13.42 11.03 -14.99
N SER A 240 13.87 12.28 -15.14
CA SER A 240 13.78 13.30 -14.09
C SER A 240 12.36 13.83 -13.88
N GLU A 241 11.59 13.99 -14.97
CA GLU A 241 10.19 14.43 -14.92
C GLU A 241 9.27 13.38 -14.31
N PHE A 242 9.65 12.11 -14.40
CA PHE A 242 8.86 11.00 -13.90
C PHE A 242 8.39 11.21 -12.46
N ARG A 243 9.27 11.69 -11.57
CA ARG A 243 8.92 12.00 -10.17
C ARG A 243 7.77 13.00 -10.05
N ALA A 244 7.73 13.99 -10.93
CA ALA A 244 6.69 15.02 -10.93
C ALA A 244 5.32 14.48 -11.36
N TRP A 245 5.25 13.30 -11.97
CA TRP A 245 3.98 12.70 -12.35
C TRP A 245 3.24 12.13 -11.14
N PHE A 246 3.89 11.87 -10.00
CA PHE A 246 3.24 11.22 -8.86
C PHE A 246 3.56 11.92 -7.54
N PRO A 247 3.11 13.16 -7.37
CA PRO A 247 3.19 13.82 -6.08
C PRO A 247 2.46 12.96 -5.03
N ASN A 248 3.18 12.55 -3.99
CA ASN A 248 2.68 11.69 -2.91
C ASN A 248 2.11 10.34 -3.40
N GLY A 249 2.65 9.78 -4.49
CA GLY A 249 2.24 8.47 -5.02
C GLY A 249 0.92 8.46 -5.79
N VAL A 250 0.30 9.63 -6.01
CA VAL A 250 -0.94 9.79 -6.79
C VAL A 250 -0.60 10.38 -8.16
N LEU A 251 -1.10 9.77 -9.24
CA LEU A 251 -0.87 10.25 -10.61
C LEU A 251 -1.43 11.67 -10.80
N ASP A 252 -0.54 12.64 -10.96
CA ASP A 252 -0.83 13.95 -11.53
C ASP A 252 -0.99 13.81 -13.04
N SER A 253 -2.25 13.69 -13.43
CA SER A 253 -2.67 13.55 -14.82
C SER A 253 -2.25 14.73 -15.70
N GLN A 254 -2.13 15.95 -15.15
CA GLN A 254 -1.70 17.13 -15.90
C GLN A 254 -0.18 17.11 -16.11
N ALA A 255 0.59 16.74 -15.09
CA ALA A 255 2.03 16.57 -15.21
C ALA A 255 2.38 15.48 -16.23
N PHE A 256 1.64 14.37 -16.20
CA PHE A 256 1.77 13.30 -17.18
C PHE A 256 1.44 13.78 -18.60
N ALA A 257 0.28 14.42 -18.82
CA ALA A 257 -0.11 14.93 -20.13
C ALA A 257 0.90 15.91 -20.72
N ARG A 258 1.44 16.81 -19.87
CA ARG A 258 2.52 17.74 -20.24
C ARG A 258 3.77 16.98 -20.68
N SER A 259 4.21 15.97 -19.93
CA SER A 259 5.42 15.22 -20.26
C SER A 259 5.26 14.34 -21.51
N ALA A 260 4.10 13.72 -21.70
CA ALA A 260 3.77 12.99 -22.93
C ALA A 260 3.81 13.92 -24.16
N ARG A 261 3.28 15.13 -24.04
CA ARG A 261 3.37 16.16 -25.08
C ARG A 261 4.81 16.58 -25.36
N LEU A 262 5.57 16.91 -24.33
CA LEU A 262 6.99 17.28 -24.48
C LEU A 262 7.77 16.14 -25.15
N SER A 263 7.45 14.89 -24.80
CA SER A 263 8.04 13.71 -25.43
C SER A 263 7.78 13.68 -26.93
N GLY A 264 6.51 13.82 -27.34
CA GLY A 264 6.13 13.80 -28.75
C GLY A 264 6.78 14.94 -29.55
N LEU A 265 6.83 16.16 -28.99
CA LEU A 265 7.46 17.31 -29.63
C LEU A 265 8.98 17.13 -29.79
N GLU A 266 9.67 16.72 -28.73
CA GLU A 266 11.12 16.50 -28.77
C GLU A 266 11.50 15.38 -29.75
N ILE A 267 10.71 14.31 -29.82
CA ILE A 267 10.93 13.21 -30.77
C ILE A 267 10.65 13.65 -32.20
N ALA A 268 9.62 14.48 -32.44
CA ALA A 268 9.34 15.02 -33.76
C ALA A 268 10.49 15.88 -34.29
N ASP A 269 11.19 16.59 -33.40
CA ASP A 269 12.34 17.45 -33.71
C ASP A 269 13.68 16.70 -33.81
N MET A 270 13.71 15.39 -33.48
CA MET A 270 14.89 14.54 -33.67
C MET A 270 15.10 14.22 -35.16
N THR A 271 16.37 14.10 -35.56
CA THR A 271 16.75 13.57 -36.87
C THR A 271 16.29 12.12 -37.04
N GLU A 272 16.21 11.62 -38.27
CA GLU A 272 15.84 10.23 -38.54
C GLU A 272 16.79 9.23 -37.85
N PHE A 273 18.08 9.52 -37.85
CA PHE A 273 19.10 8.72 -37.17
C PHE A 273 18.88 8.69 -35.65
N GLU A 274 18.61 9.83 -35.02
CA GLU A 274 18.34 9.92 -33.58
C GLU A 274 17.06 9.19 -33.19
N ARG A 275 15.97 9.33 -33.98
CA ARG A 275 14.72 8.59 -33.75
C ARG A 275 14.93 7.08 -33.89
N ALA A 276 15.68 6.65 -34.91
CA ALA A 276 15.99 5.23 -35.09
C ALA A 276 16.77 4.67 -33.89
N ALA A 277 17.77 5.41 -33.38
CA ALA A 277 18.51 5.03 -32.18
C ALA A 277 17.60 4.98 -30.93
N LEU A 278 16.73 5.97 -30.74
CA LEU A 278 15.77 6.00 -29.65
C LEU A 278 14.80 4.82 -29.70
N PHE A 279 14.24 4.50 -30.86
CA PHE A 279 13.30 3.39 -31.02
C PHE A 279 13.98 2.02 -30.97
N ALA A 280 15.24 1.90 -31.40
CA ALA A 280 16.01 0.68 -31.17
C ALA A 280 16.21 0.44 -29.65
N TYR A 281 16.41 1.52 -28.89
CA TYR A 281 16.58 1.46 -27.44
C TYR A 281 15.25 1.24 -26.69
N PHE A 282 14.15 1.83 -27.19
CA PHE A 282 12.78 1.71 -26.69
C PHE A 282 11.80 1.30 -27.80
N PRO A 283 11.68 0.00 -28.11
CA PRO A 283 10.91 -0.47 -29.26
C PRO A 283 9.41 -0.11 -29.16
N HIS A 284 8.85 -0.17 -27.96
CA HIS A 284 7.43 0.14 -27.73
C HIS A 284 7.11 1.64 -27.77
N LEU A 285 8.12 2.51 -27.70
CA LEU A 285 7.91 3.96 -27.84
C LEU A 285 7.42 4.30 -29.24
N ARG A 286 7.90 3.55 -30.24
CA ARG A 286 7.40 3.65 -31.60
C ARG A 286 5.91 3.29 -31.70
N GLU A 287 5.51 2.17 -31.09
CA GLU A 287 4.10 1.74 -31.04
C GLU A 287 3.20 2.82 -30.45
N LEU A 288 3.65 3.46 -29.35
CA LEU A 288 2.91 4.54 -28.70
C LEU A 288 2.76 5.76 -29.61
N ILE A 289 3.83 6.21 -30.25
CA ILE A 289 3.81 7.42 -31.09
C ILE A 289 3.01 7.21 -32.37
N GLU A 290 3.03 5.99 -32.92
CA GLU A 290 2.27 5.66 -34.11
C GLU A 290 0.78 5.45 -33.83
N ASN A 291 0.39 5.24 -32.57
CA ASN A 291 -0.99 5.03 -32.14
C ASN A 291 -1.91 6.22 -32.51
N PRO A 292 -3.07 5.99 -33.16
CA PRO A 292 -4.01 7.04 -33.55
C PRO A 292 -4.51 7.90 -32.38
N HIS A 293 -4.80 7.29 -31.23
CA HIS A 293 -5.27 8.01 -30.04
C HIS A 293 -4.16 8.88 -29.46
N PHE A 294 -2.89 8.43 -29.51
CA PHE A 294 -1.75 9.25 -29.10
C PHE A 294 -1.57 10.45 -30.02
N LYS A 295 -1.68 10.24 -31.33
CA LYS A 295 -1.67 11.35 -32.30
C LYS A 295 -2.82 12.32 -32.08
N ALA A 296 -4.03 11.83 -31.81
CA ALA A 296 -5.18 12.68 -31.50
C ALA A 296 -4.98 13.47 -30.20
N PHE A 297 -4.47 12.82 -29.15
CA PHE A 297 -4.09 13.47 -27.90
C PHE A 297 -3.06 14.59 -28.12
N MET A 298 -2.05 14.35 -28.98
CA MET A 298 -1.03 15.35 -29.30
C MET A 298 -1.58 16.61 -29.99
N LEU A 299 -2.75 16.53 -30.66
CA LEU A 299 -3.43 17.69 -31.24
C LEU A 299 -4.14 18.55 -30.18
N GLN A 300 -4.60 17.95 -29.08
CA GLN A 300 -5.33 18.63 -28.00
C GLN A 300 -4.87 18.16 -26.60
N PRO A 301 -3.63 18.50 -26.19
CA PRO A 301 -2.98 17.90 -25.02
C PRO A 301 -3.40 18.48 -23.66
N TYR A 302 -4.27 19.51 -23.64
CA TYR A 302 -4.59 20.28 -22.43
C TYR A 302 -5.77 19.73 -21.62
N GLU A 303 -6.53 18.81 -22.19
CA GLU A 303 -7.64 18.18 -21.51
C GLU A 303 -7.34 16.70 -21.35
N PHE A 304 -7.65 16.17 -20.17
CA PHE A 304 -7.71 14.73 -19.94
C PHE A 304 -8.94 14.18 -20.70
N ASN A 305 -8.82 14.17 -22.01
CA ASN A 305 -9.89 13.93 -22.96
C ASN A 305 -10.13 12.42 -23.12
N ASN A 306 -11.18 12.09 -23.87
CA ASN A 306 -11.53 10.70 -24.14
C ASN A 306 -10.41 9.95 -24.88
N GLU A 307 -9.55 10.63 -25.62
CA GLU A 307 -8.39 10.01 -26.31
C GLU A 307 -7.33 9.57 -25.31
N LEU A 308 -7.02 10.41 -24.31
CA LEU A 308 -6.11 10.02 -23.24
C LEU A 308 -6.72 8.87 -22.43
N ARG A 309 -8.03 8.92 -22.14
CA ARG A 309 -8.76 7.81 -21.49
C ARG A 309 -8.76 6.53 -22.34
N ALA A 310 -8.81 6.64 -23.66
CA ALA A 310 -8.79 5.50 -24.59
C ALA A 310 -7.38 4.89 -24.73
N LEU A 311 -6.33 5.73 -24.76
CA LEU A 311 -4.93 5.27 -24.58
C LEU A 311 -4.72 4.56 -23.25
N MET A 312 -5.58 4.90 -22.30
CA MET A 312 -5.55 4.38 -20.97
C MET A 312 -6.55 3.22 -20.77
N ALA A 313 -7.40 2.86 -21.71
CA ALA A 313 -8.34 1.75 -21.53
C ALA A 313 -7.73 0.44 -22.02
#